data_AF-A0A1S1LFF8-F1
#
_entry.id   AF-A0A1S1LFF8-F1
#
_cell.length_a   1.000
_cell.length_b   1.000
_cell.length_c   1.000
_cell.angle_alpha   90.00
_cell.angle_beta   90.00
_cell.angle_gamma   90.00
#
_symmetry.space_group_name_H-M   'P 1'
#
loop_
_entity.id
_entity.type
_entity.pdbx_description
1 polymer ?
#
loop_
_entity_poly.entity_id
_entity_poly.type
_entity_poly.pdbx_seq_one_letter_code
_entity_poly.pdbx_strand_id
1 'polypeptide(L)'
;MVNTSIDLGQLRAKAQQLRDIANNDLTALIHDQSGAVDSYRQDASVNTLDGAPAGIFADTAAALEEGFHDAATKATAIKTELLRVAEELENHARGVESDEADSSNQFSYGTAT
;
A
#
# COMPACT_ATOMS: atom_id res chain seq x y z
N MET A 1 13.47 -11.07 -32.30
CA MET A 1 12.40 -10.51 -31.45
C MET A 1 12.51 -11.18 -30.10
N VAL A 2 12.98 -10.45 -29.07
CA VAL A 2 12.97 -10.95 -27.70
C VAL A 2 11.51 -11.04 -27.29
N ASN A 3 11.07 -12.24 -26.90
CA ASN A 3 9.69 -12.57 -26.59
C ASN A 3 9.31 -12.07 -25.19
N THR A 4 9.54 -10.79 -24.91
CA THR A 4 9.13 -10.06 -23.70
C THR A 4 7.86 -9.28 -23.99
N SER A 5 6.87 -9.91 -24.62
CA SER A 5 5.50 -9.38 -24.65
C SER A 5 4.88 -9.57 -23.26
N ILE A 6 5.50 -8.99 -22.23
CA ILE A 6 4.73 -8.62 -21.06
C ILE A 6 3.82 -7.53 -21.58
N ASP A 7 2.53 -7.84 -21.71
CA ASP A 7 1.53 -6.89 -22.16
C ASP A 7 1.63 -5.65 -21.27
N LEU A 8 2.13 -4.54 -21.83
CA LEU A 8 2.31 -3.27 -21.14
C LEU A 8 1.00 -2.80 -20.49
N GLY A 9 -0.14 -3.16 -21.10
CA GLY A 9 -1.46 -2.96 -20.54
C GLY A 9 -1.67 -3.73 -19.23
N GLN A 10 -1.23 -4.99 -19.17
CA GLN A 10 -1.28 -5.80 -17.94
C GLN A 10 -0.35 -5.28 -16.86
N LEU A 11 0.86 -4.85 -17.22
CA LEU A 11 1.82 -4.22 -16.30
C LEU A 11 1.24 -2.96 -15.64
N ARG A 12 0.66 -2.06 -16.45
CA ARG A 12 0.01 -0.83 -15.98
C ARG A 12 -1.24 -1.13 -15.16
N ALA A 13 -2.06 -2.09 -15.58
CA ALA A 13 -3.24 -2.52 -14.82
C ALA A 13 -2.84 -3.08 -13.46
N LYS A 14 -1.74 -3.84 -13.37
CA LYS A 14 -1.20 -4.35 -12.10
C LYS A 14 -0.66 -3.23 -11.22
N ALA A 15 0.09 -2.28 -11.77
CA ALA A 15 0.55 -1.10 -11.02
C ALA A 15 -0.63 -0.29 -10.45
N GLN A 16 -1.70 -0.11 -11.24
CA GLN A 16 -2.91 0.57 -10.78
C GLN A 16 -3.62 -0.22 -9.66
N GLN A 17 -3.77 -1.54 -9.81
CA GLN A 17 -4.34 -2.39 -8.75
C GLN A 17 -3.56 -2.26 -7.44
N LEU A 18 -2.22 -2.25 -7.48
CA LEU A 18 -1.38 -2.07 -6.30
C LEU A 18 -1.59 -0.69 -5.65
N ARG A 19 -1.72 0.36 -6.46
CA ARG A 19 -2.04 1.72 -5.97
C ARG A 19 -3.43 1.80 -5.34
N ASP A 20 -4.42 1.15 -5.93
CA ASP A 20 -5.79 1.15 -5.42
C ASP A 20 -5.85 0.45 -4.05
N ILE A 21 -5.19 -0.70 -3.90
CA ILE A 21 -5.08 -1.42 -2.61
C ILE A 21 -4.33 -0.55 -1.58
N ALA A 22 -3.23 0.08 -1.99
CA ALA A 22 -2.43 0.95 -1.13
C ALA A 22 -3.20 2.19 -0.64
N ASN A 23 -4.01 2.79 -1.51
CA ASN A 23 -4.69 4.05 -1.21
C ASN A 23 -6.07 3.88 -0.59
N ASN A 24 -6.83 2.86 -0.97
CA ASN A 24 -8.17 2.64 -0.44
C ASN A 24 -8.14 1.67 0.73
N ASP A 25 -7.71 0.43 0.50
CA ASP A 25 -7.90 -0.65 1.48
C ASP A 25 -7.00 -0.49 2.71
N LEU A 26 -5.72 -0.18 2.52
CA LEU A 26 -4.78 0.03 3.62
C LEU A 26 -5.04 1.33 4.38
N THR A 27 -5.45 2.39 3.70
CA THR A 27 -5.81 3.66 4.36
C THR A 27 -7.09 3.50 5.17
N ALA A 28 -8.10 2.80 4.65
CA ALA A 28 -9.33 2.48 5.37
C ALA A 28 -9.05 1.62 6.60
N LEU A 29 -8.22 0.58 6.48
CA LEU A 29 -7.84 -0.26 7.61
C LEU A 29 -7.17 0.54 8.74
N ILE A 30 -6.25 1.44 8.40
CA ILE A 30 -5.57 2.31 9.39
C ILE A 30 -6.59 3.23 10.07
N HIS A 31 -7.51 3.80 9.31
CA HIS A 31 -8.52 4.73 9.83
C HIS A 31 -9.55 4.01 10.74
N ASP A 32 -10.05 2.84 10.33
CA ASP A 32 -11.00 2.04 11.09
C ASP A 32 -10.39 1.55 12.42
N GLN A 33 -9.10 1.19 12.41
CA GLN A 33 -8.38 0.81 13.62
C GLN A 33 -8.27 1.97 14.62
N SER A 34 -8.02 3.20 14.15
CA SER A 34 -7.98 4.38 15.03
C SER A 34 -9.34 4.64 15.68
N GLY A 35 -10.44 4.51 14.94
CA GLY A 35 -11.79 4.69 15.49
C GLY A 35 -12.17 3.66 16.55
N ALA A 36 -11.75 2.39 16.37
CA ALA A 36 -11.99 1.34 17.35
C ALA A 36 -11.25 1.60 18.68
N VAL A 37 -10.01 2.11 18.62
CA VAL A 37 -9.23 2.50 19.82
C VAL A 37 -9.92 3.63 20.59
N ASP A 38 -10.34 4.67 19.88
CA ASP A 38 -10.97 5.84 20.50
C ASP A 38 -12.30 5.47 21.17
N SER A 39 -13.10 4.60 20.54
CA SER A 39 -14.33 4.07 21.14
C SER A 39 -14.04 3.26 22.41
N TYR A 40 -13.03 2.38 22.37
CA TYR A 40 -12.67 1.56 23.53
C TYR A 40 -12.15 2.42 24.70
N ARG A 41 -11.32 3.45 24.42
CA ARG A 41 -10.88 4.43 25.43
C ARG A 41 -12.05 5.14 26.09
N GLN A 42 -13.04 5.53 25.29
CA GLN A 42 -14.22 6.22 25.79
C GLN A 42 -15.06 5.29 26.69
N ASP A 43 -15.28 4.05 26.26
CA ASP A 43 -16.01 3.05 27.06
C ASP A 43 -15.27 2.68 28.35
N ALA A 44 -13.94 2.55 28.30
CA ALA A 44 -13.10 2.30 29.47
C ALA A 44 -13.16 3.49 30.45
N SER A 45 -13.14 4.73 29.95
CA SER A 45 -13.26 5.94 30.78
C SER A 45 -14.63 6.03 31.48
N VAL A 46 -15.71 5.58 30.84
CA VAL A 46 -17.06 5.61 31.43
C VAL A 46 -17.22 4.50 32.47
N ASN A 47 -16.67 3.31 32.22
CA ASN A 47 -16.80 2.16 33.14
C ASN A 47 -15.85 2.20 34.35
N THR A 48 -14.76 2.97 34.28
CA THR A 48 -13.83 3.17 35.41
C THR A 48 -14.36 4.17 36.44
N LEU A 49 -15.38 4.97 36.11
CA LEU A 49 -16.12 5.84 37.05
C LEU A 49 -16.99 5.04 38.05
N ASP A 50 -17.31 3.77 37.76
CA ASP A 50 -18.23 2.93 38.55
C ASP A 50 -17.54 1.88 39.46
N GLY A 51 -16.23 2.02 39.66
CA GLY A 51 -15.48 1.25 40.68
C GLY A 51 -14.89 -0.09 40.24
N ALA A 52 -14.90 -0.41 38.94
CA ALA A 52 -14.10 -1.51 38.40
C ALA A 52 -12.59 -1.20 38.58
N PRO A 53 -11.70 -2.21 38.77
CA PRO A 53 -10.29 -1.96 39.03
C PRO A 53 -9.65 -1.26 37.81
N ALA A 54 -9.50 0.05 37.90
CA ALA A 54 -9.04 0.92 36.81
C ALA A 54 -7.72 0.44 36.18
N GLY A 55 -6.89 -0.30 36.94
CA GLY A 55 -5.64 -0.89 36.45
C GLY A 55 -5.84 -1.94 35.34
N ILE A 56 -6.82 -2.85 35.45
CA ILE A 56 -7.01 -3.90 34.43
C ILE A 56 -7.50 -3.28 33.11
N PHE A 57 -8.37 -2.27 33.19
CA PHE A 57 -8.87 -1.56 32.02
C PHE A 57 -7.77 -0.70 31.36
N ALA A 58 -6.95 -0.03 32.17
CA ALA A 58 -5.82 0.75 31.67
C ALA A 58 -4.76 -0.14 30.99
N ASP A 59 -4.41 -1.27 31.58
CA ASP A 59 -3.43 -2.21 31.01
C ASP A 59 -3.96 -2.85 29.71
N THR A 60 -5.24 -3.19 29.67
CA THR A 60 -5.88 -3.76 28.46
C THR A 60 -5.97 -2.72 27.35
N ALA A 61 -6.30 -1.46 27.67
CA ALA A 61 -6.31 -0.36 26.71
C ALA A 61 -4.91 -0.08 26.16
N ALA A 62 -3.88 -0.06 27.01
CA ALA A 62 -2.51 0.13 26.60
C ALA A 62 -2.01 -1.00 25.67
N ALA A 63 -2.34 -2.26 25.97
CA ALA A 63 -1.99 -3.40 25.12
C ALA A 63 -2.72 -3.36 23.76
N LEU A 64 -3.99 -2.94 23.75
CA LEU A 64 -4.75 -2.70 22.50
C LEU A 64 -4.09 -1.59 21.69
N GLU A 65 -3.79 -0.44 22.30
CA GLU A 65 -3.12 0.69 21.64
C GLU A 65 -1.78 0.30 21.03
N GLU A 66 -0.96 -0.46 21.75
CA GLU A 66 0.31 -0.96 21.24
C GLU A 66 0.11 -1.89 20.02
N GLY A 67 -0.86 -2.81 20.11
CA GLY A 67 -1.21 -3.71 19.01
C GLY A 67 -1.73 -2.97 17.77
N PHE A 68 -2.57 -1.95 17.94
CA PHE A 68 -3.06 -1.12 16.85
C PHE A 68 -1.95 -0.24 16.27
N HIS A 69 -1.06 0.30 17.10
CA HIS A 69 0.08 1.07 16.63
C HIS A 69 1.05 0.23 15.79
N ASP A 70 1.33 -1.00 16.22
CA ASP A 70 2.13 -1.97 15.45
C ASP A 70 1.44 -2.34 14.12
N ALA A 71 0.13 -2.60 14.15
CA ALA A 71 -0.65 -2.89 12.95
C ALA A 71 -0.66 -1.71 11.96
N ALA A 72 -0.85 -0.48 12.43
CA ALA A 72 -0.82 0.73 11.61
C ALA A 72 0.57 0.98 11.01
N THR A 73 1.63 0.72 11.78
CA THR A 73 3.02 0.83 11.31
C THR A 73 3.30 -0.19 10.20
N LYS A 74 2.88 -1.46 10.40
CA LYS A 74 3.00 -2.51 9.38
C LYS A 74 2.17 -2.22 8.14
N ALA A 75 0.94 -1.74 8.30
CA ALA A 75 0.08 -1.33 7.19
C ALA A 75 0.73 -0.20 6.37
N THR A 76 1.37 0.77 7.05
CA THR A 76 2.10 1.86 6.40
C THR A 76 3.34 1.35 5.64
N ALA A 77 4.08 0.39 6.21
CA ALA A 77 5.20 -0.25 5.54
C ALA A 77 4.75 -1.03 4.29
N ILE A 78 3.66 -1.81 4.40
CA ILE A 78 3.07 -2.54 3.26
C ILE A 78 2.62 -1.56 2.18
N LYS A 79 1.92 -0.48 2.56
CA LYS A 79 1.51 0.59 1.64
C LYS A 79 2.71 1.16 0.87
N THR A 80 3.81 1.41 1.57
CA THR A 80 5.04 1.95 0.98
C THR A 80 5.64 0.97 -0.04
N GLU A 81 5.73 -0.32 0.30
CA GLU A 81 6.22 -1.35 -0.63
C GLU A 81 5.31 -1.53 -1.84
N LEU A 82 3.99 -1.52 -1.66
CA LEU A 82 3.04 -1.61 -2.78
C LEU A 82 3.20 -0.44 -3.76
N LEU A 83 3.38 0.77 -3.25
CA LEU A 83 3.63 1.96 -4.08
C LEU A 83 4.99 1.87 -4.79
N ARG A 84 6.03 1.39 -4.09
CA ARG A 84 7.36 1.18 -4.67
C ARG A 84 7.31 0.17 -5.83
N VAL A 85 6.65 -0.97 -5.63
CA VAL A 85 6.48 -1.98 -6.68
C VAL A 85 5.67 -1.42 -7.85
N ALA A 86 4.59 -0.68 -7.59
CA ALA A 86 3.82 -0.04 -8.64
C ALA A 86 4.66 0.94 -9.49
N GLU A 87 5.55 1.70 -8.86
CA GLU A 87 6.48 2.60 -9.53
C GLU A 87 7.53 1.84 -10.36
N GLU A 88 8.09 0.76 -9.83
CA GLU A 88 9.01 -0.11 -10.58
C GLU A 88 8.35 -0.71 -11.82
N LEU A 89 7.10 -1.16 -11.71
CA LEU A 89 6.33 -1.70 -12.85
C LEU A 89 6.07 -0.62 -13.92
N GLU A 90 5.77 0.62 -13.51
CA GLU A 90 5.63 1.73 -14.45
C GLU A 90 6.94 2.11 -15.14
N ASN A 91 8.04 2.15 -14.39
CA ASN A 91 9.37 2.43 -14.93
C ASN A 91 9.81 1.34 -15.90
N HIS A 92 9.53 0.07 -15.60
CA HIS A 92 9.74 -1.04 -16.52
C HIS A 92 8.92 -0.85 -17.80
N ALA A 93 7.62 -0.57 -17.68
CA ALA A 93 6.74 -0.36 -18.83
C ALA A 93 7.23 0.79 -19.74
N ARG A 94 7.70 1.90 -19.14
CA ARG A 94 8.30 3.02 -19.90
C ARG A 94 9.61 2.63 -20.58
N GLY A 95 10.45 1.84 -19.92
CA GLY A 95 11.71 1.34 -20.50
C GLY A 95 11.46 0.49 -21.73
N VAL A 96 10.49 -0.43 -21.66
CA VAL A 96 10.10 -1.27 -22.80
C VAL A 96 9.54 -0.44 -23.95
N GLU A 97 8.69 0.57 -23.69
CA GLU A 97 8.22 1.48 -24.76
C GLU A 97 9.37 2.27 -25.41
N SER A 98 10.34 2.71 -24.63
CA SER A 98 11.53 3.40 -25.15
C SER A 98 12.37 2.47 -26.03
N ASP A 99 12.62 1.24 -25.57
CA ASP A 99 13.40 0.25 -26.31
C ASP A 99 12.70 -0.17 -27.62
N GLU A 100 11.37 -0.30 -27.60
CA GLU A 100 10.57 -0.59 -28.81
C GLU A 100 10.59 0.59 -29.79
N ALA A 101 10.47 1.83 -29.30
CA ALA A 101 10.55 3.03 -30.14
C ALA A 101 11.94 3.20 -30.77
N ASP A 102 13.00 2.97 -29.99
CA ASP A 102 14.38 3.02 -30.48
C ASP A 102 14.65 1.90 -31.49
N SER A 103 14.18 0.68 -31.24
CA SER A 103 14.29 -0.42 -32.20
C SER A 103 13.58 -0.11 -33.52
N SER A 104 12.38 0.47 -33.47
CA SER A 104 11.64 0.90 -34.65
C SER A 104 12.38 1.99 -35.44
N ASN A 105 12.95 2.97 -34.75
CA ASN A 105 13.73 4.04 -35.38
C ASN A 105 15.02 3.51 -36.01
N GLN A 106 15.75 2.63 -35.30
CA GLN A 106 17.01 2.07 -35.77
C GLN A 106 16.83 1.15 -36.98
N PHE A 107 15.71 0.43 -37.07
CA PHE A 107 15.34 -0.35 -38.26
C PHE A 107 15.02 0.56 -39.47
N SER A 108 14.43 1.74 -39.23
CA SER A 108 14.10 2.70 -40.30
C SER A 108 15.32 3.40 -40.92
N TYR A 109 16.47 3.45 -40.22
CA TYR A 109 17.72 4.03 -40.75
C TYR A 109 18.68 2.99 -41.37
N GLY A 110 18.34 1.69 -41.32
CA GLY A 110 19.13 0.60 -41.88
C GLY A 110 18.92 0.32 -43.39
N THR A 111 18.04 1.07 -44.06
CA THR A 111 17.78 0.95 -45.51
C THR A 111 18.25 2.14 -46.34
N ALA A 112 19.11 3.00 -45.77
CA ALA A 112 19.85 3.96 -46.59
C ALA A 112 21.12 3.27 -47.12
N THR A 113 21.04 2.79 -48.36
CA THR A 113 22.20 2.49 -49.23
C THR A 113 23.22 3.61 -49.21
#